data_AF-A0A6B0SJ75-F1
#
_entry.id   AF-A0A6B0SJ75-F1
#
_cell.length_a   1.000
_cell.length_b   1.000
_cell.length_c   1.000
_cell.angle_alpha   90.00
_cell.angle_beta   90.00
_cell.angle_gamma   90.00
#
_symmetry.space_group_name_H-M   'P 1'
#
loop_
_entity.id
_entity.type
_entity.pdbx_description
1 polymer ?
#
loop_
_entity_poly.entity_id
_entity_poly.type
_entity_poly.pdbx_seq_one_letter_code
_entity_poly.pdbx_strand_id
1 'polypeptide(L)'
;MSLREFVADALAERALQVVGVVFGIASVAHFALWADSPAREFDPAGGTGTLATAAPEMLGYAQSHPAYVLAFLAGAVLLVRRP
;
A
#
# COMPACT_ATOMS: atom_id res chain seq x y z
N MET A 1 21.37 14.16 -23.34
CA MET A 1 20.25 13.40 -22.78
C MET A 1 19.39 14.35 -21.98
N SER A 2 18.10 14.44 -22.29
CA SER A 2 17.16 15.25 -21.51
C SER A 2 16.73 14.52 -20.24
N LEU A 3 16.29 15.26 -19.22
CA LEU A 3 15.76 14.67 -17.99
C LEU A 3 14.59 13.71 -18.26
N ARG A 4 13.78 14.00 -19.27
CA ARG A 4 12.65 13.14 -19.66
C ARG A 4 13.11 11.80 -20.24
N GLU A 5 14.13 11.81 -21.09
CA GLU A 5 14.71 10.58 -21.65
C GLU A 5 15.39 9.76 -20.56
N PHE A 6 16.15 10.41 -19.68
CA PHE A 6 16.78 9.73 -18.53
C PHE A 6 15.75 9.07 -17.60
N VAL A 7 14.66 9.77 -17.29
CA VAL A 7 13.57 9.21 -16.49
C VAL A 7 12.86 8.08 -17.24
N ALA A 8 12.59 8.24 -18.53
CA ALA A 8 11.93 7.21 -19.34
C ALA A 8 12.78 5.92 -19.42
N ASP A 9 14.08 6.04 -19.64
CA ASP A 9 15.00 4.89 -19.71
C ASP A 9 15.13 4.22 -18.33
N ALA A 10 15.29 4.99 -17.26
CA ALA A 10 15.33 4.46 -15.90
C ALA A 10 14.03 3.74 -15.50
N LEU A 11 12.87 4.23 -15.96
CA LEU A 11 11.57 3.58 -15.78
C LEU A 11 11.42 2.34 -16.65
N ALA A 12 11.94 2.34 -17.88
CA ALA A 12 11.90 1.19 -18.78
C ALA A 12 12.74 0.02 -18.25
N GLU A 13 13.93 0.29 -17.70
CA GLU A 13 14.78 -0.71 -17.05
C GLU A 13 14.17 -1.28 -15.76
N ARG A 14 13.21 -0.56 -15.16
CA ARG A 14 12.61 -0.89 -13.86
C ARG A 14 11.08 -0.94 -13.90
N ALA A 15 10.52 -1.33 -15.04
CA ALA A 15 9.08 -1.30 -15.28
C ALA A 15 8.28 -2.08 -14.20
N LEU A 16 8.82 -3.21 -13.74
CA LEU A 16 8.21 -4.00 -12.66
C LEU A 16 8.24 -3.26 -11.32
N GLN A 17 9.35 -2.61 -10.97
CA GLN A 17 9.42 -1.82 -9.74
C GLN A 17 8.45 -0.63 -9.78
N VAL A 18 8.25 -0.01 -10.96
CA VAL A 18 7.26 1.06 -11.15
C VAL A 18 5.85 0.56 -10.89
N VAL A 19 5.48 -0.60 -11.46
CA VAL A 19 4.20 -1.26 -11.16
C VAL A 19 4.09 -1.56 -9.65
N GLY A 20 5.19 -1.97 -9.03
CA GLY A 20 5.24 -2.22 -7.60
C GLY A 20 4.96 -0.98 -6.75
N VAL A 21 5.52 0.17 -7.12
CA VAL A 21 5.21 1.46 -6.48
C VAL A 21 3.73 1.80 -6.62
N VAL A 22 3.16 1.67 -7.82
CA VAL A 22 1.74 1.97 -8.08
C VAL A 22 0.83 1.12 -7.21
N PHE A 23 1.11 -0.19 -7.11
CA PHE A 23 0.34 -1.08 -6.25
C PHE A 23 0.49 -0.74 -4.77
N GLY A 24 1.70 -0.39 -4.31
CA GLY A 24 1.94 0.08 -2.95
C GLY A 24 1.12 1.33 -2.63
N ILE A 25 1.19 2.35 -3.49
CA ILE A 25 0.45 3.61 -3.32
C ILE A 25 -1.05 3.37 -3.29
N ALA A 26 -1.60 2.62 -4.25
CA ALA A 26 -3.04 2.36 -4.31
C ALA A 26 -3.54 1.65 -3.05
N SER A 27 -2.77 0.70 -2.53
CA SER A 27 -3.12 -0.06 -1.33
C SER A 27 -3.10 0.80 -0.07
N VAL A 28 -2.06 1.62 0.10
CA VAL A 28 -1.93 2.53 1.23
C VAL A 28 -3.01 3.61 1.19
N ALA A 29 -3.26 4.20 0.01
CA ALA A 29 -4.28 5.22 -0.16
C ALA A 29 -5.68 4.68 0.15
N HIS A 30 -6.00 3.48 -0.34
CA HIS A 30 -7.28 2.85 -0.03
C HIS A 30 -7.43 2.56 1.46
N PHE A 31 -6.40 2.01 2.11
CA PHE A 31 -6.42 1.78 3.56
C PHE A 31 -6.63 3.08 4.35
N ALA A 32 -5.95 4.16 3.97
CA ALA A 32 -6.09 5.46 4.61
C ALA A 32 -7.52 6.00 4.49
N LEU A 33 -8.11 5.96 3.29
CA LEU A 33 -9.49 6.39 3.05
C LEU A 33 -10.50 5.52 3.80
N TRP A 34 -10.22 4.22 3.88
CA TRP A 34 -11.01 3.29 4.66
C TRP A 34 -10.96 3.60 6.16
N ALA A 35 -9.78 3.92 6.69
CA ALA A 35 -9.57 4.21 8.11
C ALA A 35 -10.20 5.55 8.53
N ASP A 36 -10.26 6.52 7.61
CA ASP A 36 -10.89 7.84 7.82
C ASP A 36 -12.41 7.84 7.56
N SER A 37 -13.00 6.68 7.23
CA SER A 37 -14.42 6.61 6.86
C SER A 37 -15.34 6.83 8.07
N PRO A 38 -16.33 7.74 7.98
CA PRO A 38 -17.26 8.04 9.08
C PRO A 38 -18.21 6.88 9.43
N ALA A 39 -18.26 5.84 8.61
CA ALA A 39 -19.02 4.62 8.87
C ALA A 39 -18.24 3.59 9.71
N ARG A 40 -17.02 3.90 10.17
CA ARG A 40 -16.18 3.02 10.98
C ARG A 40 -15.79 3.64 12.30
N GLU A 41 -15.95 2.86 13.37
CA GLU A 41 -15.19 3.00 14.61
C GLU A 41 -13.77 2.44 14.40
N PHE A 42 -12.99 2.97 13.43
CA PHE A 42 -11.55 2.83 13.59
C PHE A 42 -11.18 3.76 14.75
N ASP A 43 -11.32 3.23 15.96
CA ASP A 43 -11.13 3.95 17.20
C ASP A 43 -9.70 3.72 17.70
N PRO A 44 -8.71 4.55 17.29
CA PRO A 44 -7.42 4.55 17.98
C PRO A 44 -7.56 5.01 19.44
N ALA A 45 -8.73 5.54 19.85
CA ALA A 45 -9.00 6.21 21.11
C ALA A 45 -9.44 5.28 22.27
N GLY A 46 -9.06 4.00 22.23
CA GLY A 46 -8.62 3.31 23.45
C GLY A 46 -7.42 4.00 24.13
N GLY A 47 -6.83 5.03 23.50
CA GLY A 47 -5.91 6.00 24.10
C GLY A 47 -4.47 5.50 24.25
N THR A 48 -4.20 4.22 23.96
CA THR A 48 -2.88 3.62 24.14
C THR A 48 -2.09 3.48 22.84
N GLY A 49 -2.72 3.64 21.67
CA GLY A 49 -2.06 3.55 20.37
C GLY A 49 -1.28 2.24 20.16
N THR A 50 -1.70 1.16 20.82
CA THR A 50 -0.96 -0.10 20.78
C THR A 50 -1.36 -0.96 19.58
N LEU A 51 -0.38 -1.67 19.01
CA LEU A 51 -0.60 -2.67 17.97
C LEU A 51 -1.68 -3.70 18.35
N ALA A 52 -1.78 -4.05 19.64
CA ALA A 52 -2.78 -5.00 20.13
C ALA A 52 -4.22 -4.51 19.94
N THR A 53 -4.45 -3.19 20.08
CA THR A 53 -5.78 -2.58 19.86
C THR A 53 -6.11 -2.39 18.37
N ALA A 54 -5.10 -2.19 17.52
CA ALA A 54 -5.30 -2.05 16.08
C ALA A 54 -5.42 -3.39 15.34
N ALA A 55 -4.87 -4.47 15.90
CA ALA A 55 -4.78 -5.77 15.23
C ALA A 55 -6.13 -6.36 14.77
N PRO A 56 -7.23 -6.32 15.57
CA PRO A 56 -8.53 -6.82 15.12
C PRO A 56 -9.09 -6.04 13.92
N GLU A 57 -8.98 -4.71 13.93
CA GLU A 57 -9.42 -3.84 12.83
C GLU A 57 -8.59 -4.08 11.56
N MET A 58 -7.28 -4.24 11.70
CA MET A 58 -6.40 -4.56 10.57
C MET A 58 -6.72 -5.93 9.97
N LEU A 59 -7.07 -6.91 10.79
CA LEU A 59 -7.53 -8.22 10.31
C LEU A 59 -8.88 -8.11 9.59
N GLY A 60 -9.82 -7.33 10.14
CA GLY A 60 -11.11 -7.05 9.52
C GLY A 60 -10.96 -6.34 8.17
N TYR A 61 -10.03 -5.39 8.05
CA TYR A 61 -9.67 -4.78 6.77
C TYR A 61 -9.18 -5.83 5.78
N ALA A 62 -8.21 -6.65 6.17
CA ALA A 62 -7.58 -7.62 5.28
C ALA A 62 -8.59 -8.65 4.74
N GLN A 63 -9.54 -9.07 5.56
CA GLN A 63 -10.60 -10.00 5.17
C GLN A 63 -11.64 -9.37 4.23
N SER A 64 -11.97 -8.09 4.43
CA SER A 64 -12.95 -7.38 3.61
C SER A 64 -12.37 -6.80 2.32
N HIS A 65 -11.06 -6.55 2.27
CA HIS A 65 -10.36 -5.90 1.16
C HIS A 65 -9.12 -6.70 0.70
N PRO A 66 -9.25 -8.01 0.42
CA PRO A 66 -8.08 -8.87 0.14
C PRO A 66 -7.30 -8.42 -1.09
N ALA A 67 -7.96 -7.82 -2.08
CA ALA A 67 -7.32 -7.30 -3.30
C ALA A 67 -6.26 -6.24 -2.99
N TYR A 68 -6.51 -5.33 -2.04
CA TYR A 68 -5.56 -4.26 -1.69
C TYR A 68 -4.40 -4.80 -0.83
N VAL A 69 -4.64 -5.84 -0.02
CA VAL A 69 -3.55 -6.54 0.68
C VAL A 69 -2.66 -7.26 -0.32
N LEU A 70 -3.25 -7.98 -1.28
CA LEU A 70 -2.51 -8.66 -2.33
C LEU A 70 -1.76 -7.68 -3.23
N ALA A 71 -2.35 -6.53 -3.56
CA ALA A 71 -1.67 -5.48 -4.31
C ALA A 71 -0.45 -4.95 -3.54
N PHE A 72 -0.58 -4.69 -2.23
CA PHE A 72 0.57 -4.27 -1.41
C PHE A 72 1.68 -5.33 -1.40
N LEU A 73 1.35 -6.60 -1.18
CA LEU A 73 2.32 -7.70 -1.17
C LEU A 73 2.98 -7.89 -2.54
N ALA A 74 2.19 -7.90 -3.61
CA ALA A 74 2.70 -7.97 -4.98
C ALA A 74 3.61 -6.78 -5.27
N GLY A 75 3.24 -5.59 -4.83
CA GLY A 75 4.05 -4.38 -4.99
C GLY A 75 5.39 -4.48 -4.27
N ALA A 76 5.40 -4.95 -3.02
CA ALA A 76 6.62 -5.19 -2.25
C ALA A 76 7.53 -6.22 -2.93
N VAL A 77 6.97 -7.32 -3.44
CA VAL A 77 7.71 -8.34 -4.20
C VAL A 77 8.34 -7.75 -5.45
N LEU A 78 7.57 -6.97 -6.23
CA LEU A 78 8.06 -6.35 -7.45
C LEU A 78 9.17 -5.31 -7.19
N LEU A 79 9.13 -4.63 -6.04
CA LEU A 79 10.16 -3.68 -5.62
C LEU A 79 11.50 -4.36 -5.29
N VAL A 80 11.47 -5.51 -4.61
CA VAL A 80 12.69 -6.22 -4.20
C VAL A 80 13.19 -7.21 -5.25
N ARG A 81 12.36 -7.49 -6.27
CA ARG A 81 12.74 -8.35 -7.39
C ARG A 81 13.94 -7.74 -8.10
N ARG A 82 15.02 -8.52 -8.19
CA ARG A 82 16.17 -8.17 -9.03
C ARG A 82 15.75 -8.24 -10.50
N PRO A 83 16.17 -7.27 -11.33
CA PRO A 83 15.92 -7.30 -12.77
C PRO A 83 16.50 -8.56 -13.42
#